data_AF-A0A2P5TI05-F1
#
_entry.id   AF-A0A2P5TI05-F1
#
_cell.length_a   1.000
_cell.length_b   1.000
_cell.length_c   1.000
_cell.angle_alpha   90.00
_cell.angle_beta   90.00
_cell.angle_gamma   90.00
#
_symmetry.space_group_name_H-M   'P 1'
#
loop_
_entity.id
_entity.type
_entity.pdbx_description
1 polymer ?
#
loop_
_entity_poly.entity_id
_entity_poly.type
_entity_poly.pdbx_seq_one_letter_code
_entity_poly.pdbx_strand_id
1 'polypeptide(L)' 'MVQHNSLLTAPIGPQLARMAGPMALGIVAIQAFNLVDIFFIGLLGTDALAAISFTFPVTFVVISLAMGLGAGLSACL' A
#
# COMPACT_ATOMS: atom_id res chain seq x y z
N MET A 1 -7.51 8.28 -36.69
CA MET A 1 -6.10 7.97 -36.38
C MET A 1 -6.14 6.81 -35.39
N VAL A 2 -5.84 5.58 -35.83
CA VAL A 2 -6.06 4.37 -35.03
C VAL A 2 -5.05 4.35 -33.88
N GLN A 3 -5.55 4.60 -32.67
CA GLN A 3 -4.79 4.61 -31.44
C GLN A 3 -4.40 3.15 -31.12
N HIS A 4 -3.18 2.76 -31.48
CA HIS A 4 -2.65 1.44 -31.15
C HIS A 4 -2.53 1.35 -29.63
N ASN A 5 -3.45 0.61 -29.01
CA ASN A 5 -3.51 0.46 -27.57
C ASN A 5 -2.29 -0.36 -27.11
N SER A 6 -1.25 0.31 -26.61
CA SER A 6 -0.01 -0.27 -26.10
C SER A 6 -0.21 -1.27 -24.95
N LEU A 7 -1.43 -1.38 -24.42
CA LEU A 7 -1.86 -2.42 -23.47
C LEU A 7 -2.12 -3.78 -24.14
N LEU A 8 -2.44 -3.81 -25.44
CA LEU A 8 -2.80 -5.01 -26.19
C LEU A 8 -1.69 -5.51 -27.12
N THR A 9 -0.69 -4.68 -27.43
CA THR A 9 0.32 -4.95 -28.48
C THR A 9 1.75 -5.11 -27.96
N ALA A 10 2.02 -4.72 -26.71
CA ALA A 10 3.38 -4.72 -26.15
C ALA A 10 3.67 -5.99 -25.32
N PRO A 11 4.95 -6.41 -25.21
CA PRO A 11 5.34 -7.55 -24.38
C PRO A 11 4.93 -7.33 -22.91
N ILE A 12 4.28 -8.34 -22.33
CA ILE A 12 3.59 -8.28 -21.03
C ILE A 12 4.54 -7.87 -19.89
N GLY A 13 5.78 -8.38 -19.89
CA GLY A 13 6.79 -8.13 -18.85
C GLY A 13 7.14 -6.65 -18.64
N PRO A 14 7.68 -5.95 -19.66
CA PRO A 14 8.06 -4.54 -19.50
C PRO A 14 6.86 -3.60 -19.28
N GLN A 15 5.68 -3.95 -19.80
CA GLN A 15 4.46 -3.17 -19.60
C GLN A 15 3.96 -3.27 -18.15
N LEU A 16 3.96 -4.48 -17.57
CA LEU A 16 3.67 -4.70 -16.15
C LEU A 16 4.67 -3.96 -15.27
N ALA A 17 5.96 -4.02 -15.58
CA ALA A 17 6.99 -3.31 -14.80
C ALA A 17 6.80 -1.79 -14.83
N ARG A 18 6.36 -1.22 -15.96
CA ARG A 18 6.09 0.22 -16.10
C ARG A 18 4.87 0.67 -15.29
N MET A 19 3.87 -0.20 -15.11
CA MET A 19 2.68 0.08 -14.30
C MET A 19 2.89 -0.22 -12.81
N ALA A 20 3.50 -1.36 -12.49
CA ALA A 20 3.77 -1.79 -11.13
C ALA A 20 4.91 -1.00 -10.48
N GLY A 21 5.88 -0.51 -11.26
CA GLY A 21 7.02 0.28 -10.78
C GLY A 21 6.62 1.48 -9.92
N PRO A 22 5.82 2.44 -10.41
CA PRO A 22 5.39 3.59 -9.61
C PRO A 22 4.52 3.19 -8.40
N MET A 23 3.68 2.17 -8.55
CA MET A 23 2.84 1.67 -7.45
C MET A 23 3.68 1.06 -6.32
N ALA A 24 4.67 0.23 -6.68
CA ALA A 24 5.57 -0.42 -5.73
C ALA A 24 6.42 0.60 -4.97
N LEU A 25 6.95 1.63 -5.66
CA LEU A 25 7.70 2.71 -5.00
C LEU A 25 6.83 3.47 -3.98
N GLY A 26 5.56 3.73 -4.32
CA GLY A 26 4.62 4.36 -3.40
C GLY A 26 4.37 3.54 -2.14
N ILE A 27 4.14 2.23 -2.29
CA ILE A 27 3.92 1.31 -1.15
C ILE A 27 5.18 1.22 -0.27
N VAL A 28 6.37 1.13 -0.88
CA VAL A 28 7.64 1.08 -0.14
C VAL A 28 7.87 2.37 0.65
N ALA A 29 7.57 3.53 0.08
CA ALA A 29 7.68 4.80 0.80
C ALA A 29 6.73 4.87 2.00
N ILE A 30 5.49 4.40 1.85
CA ILE A 30 4.50 4.34 2.95
C ILE A 30 4.99 3.40 4.05
N GLN A 31 5.48 2.20 3.70
CA GLN A 31 5.99 1.25 4.70
C GLN A 31 7.23 1.77 5.41
N ALA A 32 8.14 2.45 4.70
CA ALA A 32 9.31 3.08 5.31
C ALA A 32 8.90 4.15 6.33
N PHE A 33 7.90 4.98 5.99
CA PHE A 33 7.37 5.98 6.92
C PHE A 33 6.76 5.33 8.17
N ASN A 34 5.92 4.30 8.02
CA ASN A 34 5.33 3.57 9.15
C ASN A 34 6.43 2.96 10.05
N LEU A 35 7.50 2.42 9.47
CA LEU A 35 8.59 1.82 10.24
C LEU A 35 9.38 2.87 11.02
N VAL A 36 9.69 4.00 10.38
CA VAL A 36 10.41 5.12 11.01
C VAL A 36 9.56 5.72 12.13
N ASP A 37 8.26 5.91 11.90
CA ASP A 37 7.31 6.40 12.90
C ASP A 37 7.30 5.50 14.14
N ILE A 38 7.13 4.18 13.96
CA ILE A 38 7.18 3.19 15.06
C ILE A 38 8.52 3.24 15.80
N PHE A 39 9.63 3.38 15.08
CA PHE A 39 10.96 3.47 15.68
C PHE A 39 11.08 4.70 16.59
N PHE A 40 10.72 5.89 16.10
CA PHE A 40 10.77 7.11 16.91
C PHE A 40 9.78 7.07 18.08
N ILE A 41 8.57 6.55 17.88
CA ILE A 41 7.58 6.36 18.95
C ILE A 41 8.11 5.42 20.03
N GLY A 42 8.81 4.35 19.65
CA GLY A 42 9.47 3.43 20.58
C GLY A 42 10.57 4.07 21.42
N LEU A 43 11.23 5.13 20.94
CA LEU A 43 12.24 5.89 21.70
C LEU A 43 11.61 6.77 22.80
N LEU A 44 10.32 7.10 22.74
CA LEU A 44 9.63 7.90 23.77
C LEU A 44 9.31 7.10 25.05
N GLY A 45 9.42 5.77 25.02
CA GLY A 45 9.27 4.92 26.20
C GLY A 45 8.63 3.55 25.90
N THR A 46 8.82 2.59 26.81
CA THR A 46 8.28 1.23 26.69
C THR A 46 6.75 1.20 26.67
N ASP A 47 6.08 2.15 27.33
CA ASP A 47 4.63 2.29 27.30
C ASP A 47 4.11 2.68 25.91
N ALA A 48 4.84 3.54 25.18
CA ALA A 48 4.47 3.96 23.83
C ALA A 48 4.58 2.78 22.84
N LEU A 49 5.60 1.92 22.99
CA LEU A 49 5.75 0.73 22.17
C LEU A 49 4.70 -0.35 22.52
N ALA A 50 4.33 -0.47 23.79
CA ALA A 50 3.23 -1.35 24.23
C ALA A 50 1.86 -0.89 23.69
N ALA A 51 1.63 0.42 23.61
CA ALA A 51 0.41 0.99 23.04
C ALA A 51 0.23 0.63 21.55
N ILE A 52 1.30 0.56 20.77
CA ILE A 52 1.22 0.15 19.35
C ILE A 52 0.68 -1.28 19.20
N SER A 53 1.08 -2.19 20.08
CA SER A 53 0.54 -3.57 20.09
C SER A 53 -0.96 -3.62 20.40
N PHE A 54 -1.46 -2.68 21.22
CA PHE A 54 -2.89 -2.53 21.52
C PHE A 54 -3.68 -1.89 20.37
N THR A 55 -3.07 -1.04 19.57
CA THR A 55 -3.70 -0.42 18.40
C THR A 55 -3.69 -1.35 17.18
N PHE A 56 -2.79 -2.34 17.13
CA PHE A 56 -2.68 -3.29 16.01
C PHE A 56 -4.01 -3.96 15.60
N PRO A 57 -4.84 -4.50 16.52
CA PRO A 57 -6.12 -5.10 16.16
C PRO A 57 -7.11 -4.09 15.56
N VAL A 58 -7.12 -2.86 16.07
CA VAL A 58 -8.00 -1.79 15.57
C VAL A 58 -7.59 -1.36 14.17
N THR A 59 -6.30 -1.11 13.97
CA THR A 59 -5.75 -0.76 12.65
C THR A 59 -5.99 -1.89 11.64
N PHE A 60 -5.86 -3.16 12.06
CA PHE A 60 -6.13 -4.31 11.21
C PHE A 60 -7.59 -4.33 10.70
N VAL A 61 -8.56 -4.07 11.57
CA VAL A 61 -9.99 -3.99 11.17
C VAL A 61 -10.21 -2.85 10.18
N VAL A 62 -9.66 -1.67 10.44
CA VAL A 62 -9.84 -0.49 9.58
C VAL A 62 -9.21 -0.71 8.21
N ILE A 63 -7.97 -1.21 8.15
CA ILE A 63 -7.28 -1.48 6.88
C ILE A 63 -8.01 -2.58 6.10
N SER A 64 -8.43 -3.66 6.77
CA SER A 64 -9.18 -4.74 6.11
C SER A 64 -10.48 -4.24 5.48
N LEU A 65 -11.19 -3.35 6.19
CA LEU A 65 -12.41 -2.73 5.67
C LEU A 65 -12.12 -1.80 4.49
N ALA A 66 -11.09 -0.95 4.61
CA ALA A 66 -10.68 -0.02 3.56
C ALA A 66 -10.22 -0.75 2.29
N MET A 67 -9.41 -1.80 2.44
CA MET A 67 -8.98 -2.65 1.33
C MET A 67 -10.15 -3.43 0.73
N GLY A 68 -11.05 -3.96 1.55
CA GLY A 68 -12.25 -4.67 1.09
C GLY A 68 -13.19 -3.77 0.28
N LEU A 69 -13.42 -2.55 0.75
CA LEU A 69 -14.21 -1.55 0.03
C LEU A 69 -13.49 -1.06 -1.23
N GLY A 70 -12.19 -0.79 -1.16
CA GLY A 70 -11.40 -0.35 -2.31
C GLY A 70 -11.36 -1.39 -3.42
N ALA A 71 -11.14 -2.66 -3.07
CA ALA A 71 -11.18 -3.77 -4.02
C ALA A 71 -12.59 -4.01 -4.57
N GLY A 72 -13.61 -3.92 -3.73
CA GLY A 72 -15.02 -4.07 -4.13
C GLY A 72 -15.47 -2.99 -5.11
N LEU A 73 -15.13 -1.73 -4.85
CA LEU A 73 -15.42 -0.61 -5.74
C LEU A 73 -14.67 -0.75 -7.07
N SER A 74 -13.40 -1.19 -7.04
CA SER A 74 -12.59 -1.41 -8.24
C SER A 74 -13.09 -2.57 -9.11
N ALA A 75 -13.85 -3.51 -8.55
CA ALA A 75 -14.46 -4.60 -9.29
C ALA A 75 -15.82 -4.22 -9.90
N CYS A 76 -16.50 -3.23 -9.31
CA CYS A 76 -17.80 -2.73 -9.78
C CYS A 76 -17.68 -1.64 -10.86
N LEU A 77 -16.57 -0.90 -10.88
CA LEU A 77 -16.23 0.14 -11.88
C LEU A 77 -15.50 -0.45 -13.08
#